data_AF-A0AB34GBE4-F1
#
_entry.id   AF-A0AB34GBE4-F1
#
_cell.length_a   1.000
_cell.length_b   1.000
_cell.length_c   1.000
_cell.angle_alpha   90.00
_cell.angle_beta   90.00
_cell.angle_gamma   90.00
#
_symmetry.space_group_name_H-M   'P 1'
#
loop_
_entity.id
_entity.type
_entity.pdbx_description
1 polymer ?
#
loop_
_entity_poly.entity_id
_entity_poly.type
_entity_poly.pdbx_seq_one_letter_code
_entity_poly.pdbx_strand_id
1 'polypeptide(L)'
;MAPKAKKEAPAPPKAQAKAKPLKAKKAVLNGVHSHKKKKIRTSPTFRRPKTLRLRRQPKYPRKSAPRRNKLDHYAINKFPLTTESAMKKIEDNNTLVFIVDVKANKHQIK
;
A
#
# COMPACT_ATOMS: atom_id res chain seq x y z
N MET A 1 -39.82 -20.14 -20.69
CA MET A 1 -40.04 -21.36 -21.50
C MET A 1 -38.70 -22.11 -21.57
N ALA A 2 -38.53 -23.17 -20.78
CA ALA A 2 -37.25 -23.89 -20.66
C ALA A 2 -37.12 -24.99 -21.74
N PRO A 3 -35.96 -25.17 -22.40
CA PRO A 3 -35.79 -26.24 -23.37
C PRO A 3 -35.70 -27.61 -22.67
N LYS A 4 -36.54 -28.56 -23.11
CA LYS A 4 -36.52 -29.96 -22.66
C LYS A 4 -35.18 -30.60 -23.03
N ALA A 5 -34.48 -31.16 -22.04
CA ALA A 5 -33.29 -31.97 -22.27
C ALA A 5 -33.67 -33.27 -22.99
N LYS A 6 -33.15 -33.49 -24.21
CA LYS A 6 -33.16 -34.80 -24.86
C LYS A 6 -32.23 -35.72 -24.08
N LYS A 7 -32.82 -36.77 -23.47
CA LYS A 7 -32.08 -37.83 -22.80
C LYS A 7 -31.56 -38.80 -23.88
N GLU A 8 -30.29 -38.68 -24.24
CA GLU A 8 -29.61 -39.64 -25.12
C GLU A 8 -29.58 -41.03 -24.46
N ALA A 9 -29.84 -42.07 -25.27
CA ALA A 9 -29.87 -43.46 -24.83
C ALA A 9 -28.50 -43.91 -24.27
N PRO A 10 -28.45 -44.73 -23.20
CA PRO A 10 -27.18 -45.18 -22.63
C PRO A 10 -26.49 -46.14 -23.60
N ALA A 11 -25.25 -45.80 -23.99
CA ALA A 11 -24.39 -46.67 -24.80
C ALA A 11 -24.20 -48.06 -24.15
N PRO A 12 -24.05 -49.14 -24.96
CA PRO A 12 -24.03 -50.52 -24.48
C PRO A 12 -22.98 -50.75 -23.38
N PRO A 13 -23.26 -51.60 -22.37
CA PRO A 13 -22.43 -51.75 -21.16
C PRO A 13 -20.98 -52.16 -21.46
N LYS A 14 -20.75 -52.88 -22.57
CA LYS A 14 -19.40 -53.26 -23.05
C LYS A 14 -18.54 -52.06 -23.48
N ALA A 15 -19.14 -50.96 -23.94
CA ALA A 15 -18.43 -49.74 -24.31
C ALA A 15 -18.02 -48.92 -23.07
N GLN A 16 -18.86 -48.89 -22.04
CA GLN A 16 -18.58 -48.20 -20.77
C GLN A 16 -17.49 -48.92 -19.95
N ALA A 17 -17.44 -50.25 -19.98
CA ALA A 17 -16.44 -51.07 -19.31
C ALA A 17 -15.01 -50.87 -19.88
N LYS A 18 -14.88 -50.56 -21.18
CA LYS A 18 -13.59 -50.22 -21.81
C LYS A 18 -13.19 -48.76 -21.59
N ALA A 19 -14.15 -47.85 -21.42
CA ALA A 19 -13.87 -46.42 -21.24
C ALA A 19 -13.19 -46.08 -19.91
N LYS A 20 -13.55 -46.77 -18.81
CA LYS A 20 -12.94 -46.59 -17.49
C LYS A 20 -11.45 -46.96 -17.43
N PRO A 21 -11.00 -48.16 -17.88
CA PRO A 21 -9.58 -48.52 -17.87
C PRO A 21 -8.76 -47.69 -18.87
N LEU A 22 -9.32 -47.27 -20.00
CA LEU A 22 -8.64 -46.37 -20.94
C LEU A 22 -8.45 -44.96 -20.37
N LYS A 23 -9.43 -44.43 -19.63
CA LYS A 23 -9.28 -43.15 -18.90
C LYS A 23 -8.26 -43.27 -17.77
N ALA A 24 -8.24 -44.38 -17.03
CA ALA A 24 -7.25 -44.65 -16.00
C ALA A 24 -5.83 -44.74 -16.57
N LYS A 25 -5.62 -45.47 -17.67
CA LYS A 25 -4.33 -45.57 -18.36
C LYS A 25 -3.82 -44.19 -18.83
N LYS A 26 -4.71 -43.34 -19.36
CA LYS A 26 -4.38 -41.95 -19.76
C LYS A 26 -4.07 -41.05 -18.57
N ALA A 27 -4.78 -41.20 -17.45
CA ALA A 27 -4.54 -40.46 -16.23
C ALA A 27 -3.20 -40.84 -15.58
N VAL A 28 -2.81 -42.11 -15.66
CA VAL A 28 -1.51 -42.61 -15.19
C VAL A 28 -0.37 -42.10 -16.08
N LEU A 29 -0.53 -42.12 -17.40
CA LEU A 29 0.50 -41.64 -18.35
C LEU A 29 0.78 -40.13 -18.22
N ASN A 30 -0.26 -39.31 -18.07
CA ASN A 30 -0.11 -37.85 -18.00
C ASN A 30 0.07 -37.32 -16.56
N GLY A 31 -0.28 -38.13 -15.55
CA GLY A 31 -0.09 -37.86 -14.13
C GLY A 31 -0.57 -36.49 -13.64
N VAL A 32 0.02 -35.99 -12.54
CA VAL A 32 -0.26 -34.69 -11.89
C VAL A 32 -0.01 -33.49 -12.83
N HIS A 33 0.67 -33.72 -13.96
CA HIS A 33 0.97 -32.74 -14.99
C HIS A 33 -0.17 -32.55 -16.02
N SER A 34 -1.18 -33.43 -16.02
CA SER A 34 -2.33 -33.36 -16.94
C SER A 34 -3.15 -32.07 -16.81
N HIS A 35 -3.10 -31.38 -15.66
CA HIS A 35 -3.84 -30.15 -15.39
C HIS A 35 -2.95 -28.91 -15.31
N LYS A 36 -1.77 -28.89 -15.96
CA LYS A 36 -0.97 -27.67 -16.11
C LYS A 36 -1.71 -26.63 -16.96
N LYS A 37 -2.54 -25.80 -16.31
CA LYS A 37 -3.13 -24.62 -16.94
C LYS A 37 -2.02 -23.64 -17.29
N LYS A 38 -1.88 -23.32 -18.57
CA LYS A 38 -0.96 -22.28 -19.04
C LYS A 38 -1.45 -20.92 -18.54
N LYS A 39 -0.55 -20.09 -18.01
CA LYS A 39 -0.87 -18.69 -17.66
C LYS A 39 -0.93 -17.87 -18.96
N ILE A 40 -2.13 -17.70 -19.50
CA ILE A 40 -2.38 -16.87 -20.69
C ILE A 40 -2.16 -15.39 -20.31
N ARG A 41 -1.37 -14.68 -21.11
CA ARG A 41 -1.19 -13.23 -21.01
C ARG A 41 -2.05 -12.58 -22.08
N THR A 42 -3.00 -11.75 -21.68
CA THR A 42 -3.93 -11.05 -22.60
C THR A 42 -3.39 -9.73 -23.13
N SER A 43 -2.30 -9.22 -22.55
CA SER A 43 -1.63 -7.99 -22.98
C SER A 43 -0.31 -8.32 -23.70
N PRO A 44 0.02 -7.62 -24.79
CA PRO A 44 1.31 -7.78 -25.47
C PRO A 44 2.48 -7.18 -24.67
N THR A 45 2.20 -6.30 -23.70
CA THR A 45 3.23 -5.61 -22.91
C THR A 45 3.58 -6.40 -21.65
N PHE A 46 4.86 -6.75 -21.49
CA PHE A 46 5.35 -7.36 -20.26
C PHE A 46 5.52 -6.30 -19.16
N ARG A 47 4.78 -6.46 -18.04
CA ARG A 47 4.91 -5.61 -16.86
C ARG A 47 5.67 -6.32 -15.75
N ARG A 48 6.57 -5.60 -15.08
CA ARG A 48 7.27 -6.13 -13.90
C ARG A 48 6.24 -6.59 -12.86
N PRO A 49 6.28 -7.86 -12.41
CA PRO A 49 5.36 -8.34 -11.38
C PRO A 49 5.61 -7.60 -10.06
N LYS A 50 4.55 -7.41 -9.29
CA LYS A 50 4.68 -6.88 -7.93
C LYS A 50 5.33 -7.96 -7.06
N THR A 51 6.45 -7.62 -6.46
CA THR A 51 7.19 -8.48 -5.54
C THR A 51 7.00 -8.00 -4.10
N LEU A 52 7.24 -8.89 -3.13
CA LEU A 52 7.27 -8.54 -1.72
C LEU A 52 8.39 -7.52 -1.47
N ARG A 53 8.05 -6.44 -0.77
CA ARG A 53 9.01 -5.43 -0.30
C ARG A 53 8.93 -5.36 1.21
N LEU A 54 9.89 -5.99 1.88
CA LEU A 54 9.98 -5.97 3.33
C LEU A 54 10.33 -4.55 3.81
N ARG A 55 9.78 -4.17 4.98
CA ARG A 55 10.18 -2.94 5.65
C ARG A 55 11.61 -3.09 6.19
N ARG A 56 12.34 -1.98 6.28
CA ARG A 56 13.69 -1.99 6.86
C ARG A 56 13.61 -2.33 8.35
N GLN A 57 14.43 -3.29 8.78
CA GLN A 57 14.68 -3.64 10.17
C GLN A 57 16.19 -3.54 10.42
N PRO A 58 16.72 -2.34 10.75
CA PRO A 58 18.15 -2.17 10.99
C PRO A 58 18.57 -2.92 12.26
N LYS A 59 19.74 -3.58 12.23
CA LYS A 59 20.25 -4.36 13.38
C LYS A 59 20.76 -3.48 14.53
N TYR A 60 21.11 -2.23 14.25
CA TYR A 60 21.61 -1.26 15.21
C TYR A 60 21.13 0.15 14.85
N PRO A 61 20.92 1.04 15.84
CA PRO A 61 20.55 2.42 15.57
C PRO A 61 21.76 3.21 15.02
N ARG A 62 21.52 4.12 14.07
CA ARG A 62 22.59 4.99 13.51
C ARG A 62 23.04 6.10 14.46
N LYS A 63 22.20 6.45 15.43
CA LYS A 63 22.47 7.44 16.48
C LYS A 63 22.04 6.82 17.80
N SER A 64 22.86 6.98 18.83
CA SER A 64 22.57 6.43 20.16
C SER A 64 21.31 7.03 20.78
N ALA A 65 21.10 8.33 20.62
CA ALA A 65 19.94 9.05 21.14
C ALA A 65 19.23 9.88 20.05
N PRO A 66 17.91 10.07 20.17
CA PRO A 66 17.17 11.05 19.39
C PRO A 66 17.70 12.46 19.61
N ARG A 67 17.63 13.30 18.58
CA ARG A 67 18.01 14.71 18.70
C ARG A 67 16.90 15.51 19.38
N ARG A 68 17.24 16.35 20.34
CA ARG A 68 16.31 17.33 20.92
C ARG A 68 15.85 18.36 19.89
N ASN A 69 14.58 18.77 19.96
CA ASN A 69 14.12 19.91 19.18
C ASN A 69 14.89 21.16 19.64
N LYS A 70 15.46 21.90 18.69
CA LYS A 70 16.19 23.16 18.96
C LYS A 70 15.33 24.40 18.80
N LEU A 71 14.16 24.24 18.19
CA LEU A 71 13.22 25.31 17.90
C LEU A 71 12.05 25.13 18.87
N ASP A 72 12.33 25.42 20.14
CA ASP A 72 11.37 25.45 21.24
C ASP A 72 10.75 26.85 21.40
N HIS A 73 9.81 27.01 22.32
CA HIS A 73 9.06 28.27 22.47
C HIS A 73 9.95 29.48 22.72
N TYR A 74 11.02 29.31 23.49
CA TYR A 74 11.99 30.37 23.79
C TYR A 74 12.90 30.69 22.60
N ALA A 75 13.28 29.68 21.81
CA ALA A 75 14.00 29.94 20.56
C ALA A 75 13.12 30.59 19.49
N ILE A 76 11.81 30.28 19.48
CA ILE A 76 10.83 30.89 18.56
C ILE A 76 10.62 32.36 18.89
N ASN A 77 10.22 32.68 20.13
CA ASN A 77 9.93 34.04 20.56
C ASN A 77 11.17 34.66 21.20
N LYS A 78 11.86 35.54 20.45
CA LYS A 78 13.14 36.11 20.91
C LYS A 78 12.92 37.24 21.90
N PHE A 79 12.14 38.25 21.50
CA PHE A 79 11.79 39.38 22.35
C PHE A 79 10.58 40.14 21.80
N PRO A 80 9.81 40.84 22.65
CA PRO A 80 8.76 41.75 22.21
C PRO A 80 9.37 42.98 21.53
N LEU A 81 8.69 43.50 20.51
CA LEU A 81 9.07 44.76 19.89
C LEU A 81 8.45 45.92 20.66
N THR A 82 9.28 46.81 21.18
CA THR A 82 8.87 47.91 22.07
C THR A 82 8.94 49.29 21.40
N THR A 83 8.68 49.37 20.08
CA THR A 83 8.63 50.64 19.35
C THR A 83 7.28 51.34 19.58
N GLU A 84 7.22 52.66 19.39
CA GLU A 84 5.96 53.42 19.52
C GLU A 84 4.82 52.84 18.68
N SER A 85 5.14 52.44 17.44
CA SER A 85 4.18 51.79 16.54
C SER A 85 3.70 50.42 17.05
N ALA A 86 4.55 49.68 17.77
CA ALA A 86 4.18 48.41 18.37
C ALA A 86 3.36 48.63 19.64
N MET A 87 3.73 49.58 20.49
CA MET A 87 2.96 49.98 21.68
C MET A 87 1.55 50.42 21.29
N LYS A 88 1.42 51.24 20.24
CA LYS A 88 0.11 51.64 19.69
C LYS A 88 -0.77 50.46 19.28
N LYS A 89 -0.19 49.40 18.67
CA LYS A 89 -0.92 48.18 18.29
C LYS A 89 -1.37 47.32 19.47
N ILE A 90 -0.72 47.46 20.63
CA ILE A 90 -1.15 46.81 21.87
C ILE A 90 -2.46 47.44 22.33
N GLU A 91 -2.54 48.78 22.30
CA GLU A 91 -3.72 49.54 22.75
C GLU A 91 -4.88 49.48 21.76
N ASP A 92 -4.64 49.79 20.48
CA ASP A 92 -5.70 49.94 19.48
C ASP A 92 -6.31 48.61 19.01
N ASN A 93 -5.49 47.55 18.94
CA ASN A 93 -5.88 46.28 18.30
C ASN A 93 -5.78 45.06 19.22
N ASN A 94 -5.31 45.23 20.46
CA ASN A 94 -5.03 44.12 21.37
C ASN A 94 -4.06 43.08 20.76
N THR A 95 -3.02 43.55 20.07
CA THR A 95 -2.02 42.69 19.42
C THR A 95 -0.61 42.93 19.96
N LEU A 96 0.06 41.86 20.38
CA LEU A 96 1.47 41.90 20.76
C LEU A 96 2.36 41.68 19.53
N VAL A 97 3.40 42.50 19.39
CA VAL A 97 4.37 42.38 18.29
C VAL A 97 5.65 41.75 18.84
N PHE A 98 6.08 40.65 18.25
CA PHE A 98 7.31 39.94 18.63
C PHE A 98 8.27 39.82 17.45
N ILE A 99 9.57 39.83 17.75
CA ILE A 99 10.59 39.36 16.82
C ILE A 99 10.78 37.86 17.05
N VAL A 100 10.63 37.08 15.99
CA VAL A 100 10.66 35.61 16.01
C VAL A 100 11.85 35.05 15.22
N ASP A 101 12.12 33.75 15.38
CA ASP A 101 13.07 33.05 14.52
C ASP A 101 12.58 32.94 13.07
N VAL A 102 13.50 33.10 12.11
CA VAL A 102 13.19 33.09 10.67
C VAL A 102 12.59 31.76 10.20
N LYS A 103 12.89 30.66 10.90
CA LYS A 103 12.38 29.32 10.57
C LYS A 103 11.01 29.02 11.18
N ALA A 104 10.47 29.91 12.02
CA ALA A 104 9.21 29.68 12.71
C ALA A 104 8.02 29.90 11.77
N ASN A 105 7.10 28.94 11.76
CA ASN A 105 5.83 29.04 11.03
C ASN A 105 4.74 29.66 11.92
N LYS A 106 3.68 30.20 11.32
CA LYS A 106 2.55 30.81 12.06
C LYS A 106 1.91 29.87 13.09
N HIS A 107 1.85 28.57 12.80
CA HIS A 107 1.34 27.55 13.73
C HIS A 107 2.25 27.30 14.94
N GLN A 108 3.53 27.63 14.85
CA GLN A 108 4.49 27.48 15.95
C GLN A 108 4.53 28.73 16.83
N ILE A 109 4.17 29.88 16.26
CA ILE A 109 4.10 31.18 16.97
C ILE A 109 2.77 31.31 17.74
N LYS A 110 1.69 30.73 17.20
CA LYS A 110 0.36 30.70 17.82
C LYS A 110 0.35 29.78 19.05
#